data_AF-A0A7L4QSG4-F1
#
_entry.id   AF-A0A7L4QSG4-F1
#
_cell.length_a   1.000
_cell.length_b   1.000
_cell.length_c   1.000
_cell.angle_alpha   90.00
_cell.angle_beta   90.00
_cell.angle_gamma   90.00
#
_symmetry.space_group_name_H-M   'P 1'
#
loop_
_entity.id
_entity.type
_entity.pdbx_description
1 polymer ?
#
loop_
_entity_poly.entity_id
_entity_poly.type
_entity_poly.pdbx_seq_one_letter_code
_entity_poly.pdbx_strand_id
1 'polypeptide(L)'
;MLDTTPRWVWHALLMTAGFICIMVAGLLPVYGKRIAGWYRIHVASGVIGGILVILAVSMVFTVPYLSAIPSAFLVHVVIGVLLALTLLITLLLALVRSRVAGSRKATVRTAHLWMGRIFIVLVVINILLGLTAVGLLFPCLL
;
A
#
# COMPACT_ATOMS: atom_id res chain seq x y z
N MET A 1 6.97 6.87 -29.21
CA MET A 1 7.07 8.03 -28.30
C MET A 1 8.03 7.65 -27.19
N LEU A 2 9.21 8.25 -27.15
CA LEU A 2 10.16 8.06 -26.04
C LEU A 2 9.58 8.82 -24.85
N ASP A 3 9.08 8.08 -23.86
CA ASP A 3 8.52 8.63 -22.64
C ASP A 3 9.66 9.30 -21.86
N THR A 4 9.69 10.64 -21.86
CA THR A 4 10.70 11.45 -21.13
C THR A 4 10.41 11.51 -19.63
N THR A 5 9.29 10.94 -19.19
CA THR A 5 8.85 10.99 -17.80
C THR A 5 9.72 10.05 -16.95
N PRO A 6 10.36 10.55 -15.88
CA PRO A 6 11.14 9.69 -14.99
C PRO A 6 10.25 8.59 -14.39
N ARG A 7 10.73 7.34 -14.37
CA ARG A 7 9.97 6.18 -13.86
C ARG A 7 9.46 6.37 -12.43
N TRP A 8 10.20 7.10 -11.59
CA TRP A 8 9.78 7.39 -10.22
C TRP A 8 8.48 8.20 -10.17
N VAL A 9 8.16 9.01 -11.19
CA VAL A 9 6.90 9.75 -11.29
C VAL A 9 5.74 8.77 -11.47
N TRP A 10 5.88 7.80 -12.38
CA TRP A 10 4.88 6.75 -12.57
C TRP A 10 4.70 5.91 -11.30
N HIS A 11 5.79 5.54 -10.63
CA HIS A 11 5.74 4.88 -9.32
C HIS A 11 4.96 5.72 -8.29
N ALA A 12 5.28 7.00 -8.15
CA ALA A 12 4.63 7.91 -7.20
C ALA A 12 3.14 8.11 -7.51
N LEU A 13 2.76 8.24 -8.78
CA LEU A 13 1.36 8.35 -9.21
C LEU A 13 0.57 7.08 -8.87
N LEU A 14 1.10 5.91 -9.21
CA LEU A 14 0.45 4.63 -8.88
C LEU A 14 0.34 4.42 -7.38
N MET A 15 1.41 4.73 -6.62
CA MET A 15 1.39 4.65 -5.15
C MET A 15 0.38 5.60 -4.54
N THR A 16 0.28 6.83 -5.05
CA THR A 16 -0.67 7.84 -4.54
C THR A 16 -2.11 7.43 -4.83
N ALA A 17 -2.42 7.04 -6.06
CA ALA A 17 -3.75 6.56 -6.43
C ALA A 17 -4.12 5.29 -5.63
N GLY A 18 -3.19 4.35 -5.52
CA GLY A 18 -3.37 3.14 -4.72
C GLY A 18 -3.62 3.44 -3.24
N PHE A 19 -2.85 4.37 -2.67
CA PHE A 19 -3.02 4.83 -1.29
C PHE A 19 -4.39 5.46 -1.04
N ILE A 20 -4.86 6.33 -1.94
CA ILE A 20 -6.20 6.93 -1.84
C ILE A 20 -7.27 5.83 -1.84
N CYS A 21 -7.19 4.87 -2.74
CA CYS A 21 -8.12 3.74 -2.77
C CYS A 21 -8.09 2.92 -1.47
N ILE A 22 -6.90 2.61 -0.94
CA ILE A 22 -6.78 1.85 0.31
C ILE A 22 -7.27 2.66 1.51
N MET A 23 -7.06 3.98 1.52
CA MET A 23 -7.58 4.86 2.56
C MET A 23 -9.11 4.87 2.57
N VAL A 24 -9.74 4.97 1.40
CA VAL A 24 -11.20 4.81 1.26
C VAL A 24 -11.64 3.45 1.81
N ALA A 25 -10.96 2.38 1.43
CA ALA A 25 -11.27 1.04 1.93
C ALA A 25 -11.13 0.94 3.47
N GLY A 26 -10.12 1.56 4.07
CA GLY A 26 -9.88 1.55 5.51
C GLY A 26 -10.87 2.41 6.32
N LEU A 27 -11.30 3.55 5.77
CA LEU A 27 -12.20 4.49 6.44
C LEU A 27 -13.68 4.07 6.37
N LEU A 28 -14.10 3.37 5.31
CA LEU A 28 -15.49 2.95 5.11
C LEU A 28 -16.08 2.13 6.27
N PRO A 29 -15.38 1.13 6.85
CA PRO A 29 -15.88 0.40 8.02
C PRO A 29 -16.07 1.26 9.28
N VAL A 30 -15.41 2.41 9.36
CA VAL A 30 -15.49 3.31 10.53
C VAL A 30 -16.57 4.37 10.31
N TYR A 31 -16.54 5.07 9.17
CA TYR A 31 -17.37 6.25 8.92
C TYR A 31 -18.44 6.03 7.84
N GLY A 32 -18.26 5.03 6.99
CA GLY A 32 -19.04 4.84 5.77
C GLY A 32 -20.22 3.87 5.86
N LYS A 33 -20.52 3.28 7.02
CA LYS A 33 -21.58 2.25 7.14
C LYS A 33 -22.98 2.71 6.72
N ARG A 34 -23.23 4.03 6.71
CA ARG A 34 -24.51 4.63 6.28
C ARG A 34 -24.62 4.77 4.75
N ILE A 35 -23.53 4.59 4.01
CA ILE A 35 -23.50 4.68 2.55
C ILE A 35 -24.05 3.39 1.95
N ALA A 36 -25.00 3.51 1.02
CA ALA A 36 -25.53 2.37 0.30
C ALA A 36 -24.40 1.64 -0.46
N GLY A 37 -24.26 0.34 -0.24
CA GLY A 37 -23.20 -0.44 -0.87
C GLY A 37 -21.79 -0.22 -0.30
N TRP A 38 -21.64 0.37 0.89
CA TRP A 38 -20.32 0.64 1.52
C TRP A 38 -19.37 -0.57 1.49
N TYR A 39 -19.88 -1.79 1.66
CA TYR A 39 -19.06 -3.00 1.64
C TYR A 39 -18.53 -3.32 0.23
N ARG A 40 -19.34 -3.08 -0.81
CA ARG A 40 -18.89 -3.23 -2.21
C ARG A 40 -17.81 -2.21 -2.52
N ILE A 41 -17.97 -0.96 -2.07
CA ILE A 41 -16.96 0.09 -2.24
C ILE A 41 -15.68 -0.28 -1.48
N HIS A 42 -15.77 -0.75 -0.24
CA HIS A 42 -14.62 -1.22 0.54
C HIS A 42 -13.83 -2.30 -0.20
N VAL A 43 -14.52 -3.32 -0.74
CA VAL A 43 -13.88 -4.39 -1.51
C VAL A 43 -13.28 -3.86 -2.81
N ALA A 44 -14.04 -3.09 -3.59
CA ALA A 44 -13.59 -2.56 -4.87
C ALA A 44 -12.36 -1.65 -4.71
N SER A 45 -12.41 -0.71 -3.77
CA SER A 45 -11.29 0.18 -3.47
C SER A 45 -10.08 -0.58 -2.92
N GLY A 46 -10.29 -1.62 -2.11
CA GLY A 46 -9.20 -2.48 -1.64
C GLY A 46 -8.51 -3.26 -2.77
N VAL A 47 -9.29 -3.79 -3.72
CA VAL A 47 -8.77 -4.54 -4.87
C VAL A 47 -8.05 -3.61 -5.86
N ILE A 48 -8.69 -2.52 -6.27
CA ILE A 48 -8.11 -1.53 -7.19
C ILE A 48 -6.83 -0.95 -6.58
N GLY A 49 -6.90 -0.50 -5.32
CA GLY A 49 -5.74 0.03 -4.61
C GLY A 49 -4.61 -0.99 -4.49
N GLY A 50 -4.95 -2.26 -4.20
CA GLY A 50 -3.97 -3.34 -4.13
C GLY A 50 -3.27 -3.59 -5.46
N ILE A 51 -3.99 -3.62 -6.57
CA ILE A 51 -3.41 -3.76 -7.92
C ILE A 51 -2.44 -2.61 -8.21
N LEU A 52 -2.86 -1.37 -7.95
CA LEU A 52 -2.03 -0.19 -8.19
C LEU A 52 -0.73 -0.22 -7.37
N VAL A 53 -0.81 -0.59 -6.09
CA VAL A 53 0.38 -0.73 -5.22
C VAL A 53 1.30 -1.84 -5.71
N ILE A 54 0.76 -3.01 -6.10
CA ILE A 54 1.57 -4.13 -6.61
C ILE A 54 2.31 -3.73 -7.89
N LEU A 55 1.63 -3.04 -8.82
CA LEU A 55 2.25 -2.53 -10.04
C LEU A 55 3.33 -1.48 -9.74
N ALA A 56 3.08 -0.58 -8.78
CA ALA A 56 4.06 0.43 -8.41
C ALA A 56 5.32 -0.20 -7.78
N VAL A 57 5.15 -1.20 -6.90
CA VAL A 57 6.26 -1.90 -6.24
C VAL A 57 7.07 -2.72 -7.25
N SER A 58 6.42 -3.38 -8.21
CA SER A 58 7.14 -4.20 -9.21
C SER A 58 8.08 -3.35 -10.08
N MET A 59 7.73 -2.09 -10.37
CA MET A 59 8.61 -1.15 -11.09
C MET A 59 9.98 -0.97 -10.42
N VAL A 60 10.05 -1.01 -9.09
CA VAL A 60 11.30 -0.84 -8.33
C VAL A 60 12.26 -2.02 -8.55
N PHE A 61 11.78 -3.21 -8.86
CA PHE A 61 12.65 -4.38 -9.07
C PHE A 61 13.10 -4.57 -10.53
N THR A 62 12.64 -3.72 -11.44
CA THR A 62 13.01 -3.77 -12.87
C THR A 62 14.35 -3.12 -13.20
N VAL A 63 15.04 -2.53 -12.19
CA VAL A 63 16.31 -1.85 -12.37
C VAL A 63 17.31 -2.37 -11.34
N PRO A 64 18.54 -2.74 -11.74
CA PRO A 64 19.59 -3.09 -10.79
C PRO A 64 20.12 -1.83 -10.10
N TYR A 65 19.55 -1.50 -8.93
CA TYR A 65 20.08 -0.47 -8.04
C TYR A 65 21.23 -1.08 -7.23
N LEU A 66 22.45 -1.08 -7.76
CA LEU A 66 23.62 -1.69 -7.07
C LEU A 66 24.80 -0.72 -6.85
N SER A 67 24.62 0.58 -7.02
CA SER A 67 25.70 1.54 -6.74
C SER A 67 25.17 2.85 -6.13
N ALA A 68 25.71 3.20 -4.96
CA ALA A 68 25.54 4.46 -4.23
C ALA A 68 24.09 4.85 -3.87
N ILE A 69 23.37 3.95 -3.18
CA ILE A 69 22.01 4.22 -2.72
C ILE A 69 22.05 5.05 -1.40
N PRO A 70 21.38 6.21 -1.32
CA PRO A 70 21.19 6.92 -0.05
C PRO A 70 20.49 6.03 0.98
N SER A 71 20.89 6.09 2.25
CA SER A 71 20.35 5.24 3.31
C SER A 71 18.81 5.27 3.40
N ALA A 72 18.19 6.44 3.18
CA ALA A 72 16.74 6.62 3.16
C ALA A 72 16.05 5.82 2.04
N PHE A 73 16.67 5.69 0.86
CA PHE A 73 16.12 4.90 -0.24
C PHE A 73 16.17 3.40 0.08
N LEU A 74 17.25 2.89 0.67
CA LEU A 74 17.33 1.49 1.08
C LEU A 74 16.24 1.16 2.12
N VAL A 75 16.05 2.03 3.13
CA VAL A 75 14.99 1.85 4.13
C VAL A 75 13.61 1.91 3.47
N HIS A 76 13.38 2.84 2.54
CA HIS A 76 12.14 2.92 1.77
C HIS A 76 11.84 1.64 0.98
N VAL A 77 12.85 1.03 0.35
CA VAL A 77 12.67 -0.23 -0.39
C VAL A 77 12.34 -1.38 0.56
N VAL A 78 13.07 -1.51 1.68
CA VAL A 78 12.81 -2.58 2.68
C VAL A 78 11.39 -2.45 3.25
N ILE A 79 10.97 -1.24 3.65
CA ILE A 79 9.61 -1.01 4.13
C ILE A 79 8.59 -1.23 3.00
N GLY A 80 8.92 -0.88 1.76
CA GLY A 80 8.11 -1.16 0.57
C GLY A 80 7.84 -2.67 0.36
N VAL A 81 8.83 -3.52 0.59
CA VAL A 81 8.64 -4.99 0.56
C VAL A 81 7.73 -5.45 1.70
N LEU A 82 7.95 -4.97 2.92
CA LEU A 82 7.09 -5.28 4.06
C LEU A 82 5.64 -4.83 3.82
N LEU A 83 5.44 -3.70 3.15
CA LEU A 83 4.14 -3.21 2.72
C LEU A 83 3.47 -4.16 1.72
N ALA A 84 4.20 -4.60 0.69
CA ALA A 84 3.66 -5.56 -0.27
C ALA A 84 3.23 -6.87 0.43
N LEU A 85 4.04 -7.39 1.36
CA LEU A 85 3.70 -8.58 2.13
C LEU A 85 2.46 -8.38 3.02
N THR A 86 2.41 -7.27 3.76
CA THR A 86 1.26 -6.97 4.64
C THR A 86 -0.03 -6.74 3.85
N LEU A 87 0.04 -6.13 2.66
CA LEU A 87 -1.08 -6.01 1.72
C LEU A 87 -1.58 -7.39 1.29
N LEU A 88 -0.68 -8.25 0.81
CA LEU A 88 -1.02 -9.60 0.36
C LEU A 88 -1.65 -10.43 1.48
N ILE A 89 -1.11 -10.35 2.71
CA ILE A 89 -1.69 -11.00 3.89
C ILE A 89 -3.09 -10.43 4.18
N THR A 90 -3.28 -9.11 4.11
CA THR A 90 -4.58 -8.47 4.36
C THR A 90 -5.64 -8.95 3.36
N LEU A 91 -5.29 -9.04 2.07
CA LEU A 91 -6.15 -9.57 1.01
C LEU A 91 -6.44 -11.06 1.20
N LEU A 92 -5.43 -11.86 1.54
CA LEU A 92 -5.61 -13.28 1.83
C LEU A 92 -6.54 -13.50 3.02
N LEU A 93 -6.40 -12.74 4.10
CA LEU A 93 -7.30 -12.80 5.25
C LEU A 93 -8.74 -12.45 4.87
N ALA A 94 -8.94 -11.49 3.96
CA ALA A 94 -10.27 -11.16 3.45
C ALA A 94 -10.90 -12.33 2.67
N LEU A 95 -10.12 -13.03 1.84
CA LEU A 95 -10.55 -14.23 1.11
C LEU A 95 -10.83 -15.41 2.06
N VAL A 96 -9.93 -15.68 3.00
CA VAL A 96 -10.11 -16.76 3.99
C VAL A 96 -11.38 -16.51 4.81
N ARG A 97 -11.66 -15.25 5.19
CA ARG A 97 -12.88 -14.88 5.93
C ARG A 97 -14.16 -15.30 5.22
N SER A 98 -14.19 -15.32 3.88
CA SER A 98 -15.37 -15.76 3.13
C SER A 98 -15.54 -17.28 3.09
N ARG A 99 -14.53 -18.04 3.53
CA ARG A 99 -14.50 -19.51 3.53
C ARG A 99 -14.64 -20.13 4.92
N VAL A 100 -14.56 -19.34 5.99
CA VAL A 100 -14.63 -19.83 7.39
C VAL A 100 -15.91 -19.40 8.10
N ALA A 101 -16.37 -20.24 9.04
CA ALA A 101 -17.57 -20.01 9.86
C ALA A 101 -17.25 -20.03 11.37
N GLY A 102 -18.21 -19.59 12.18
CA GLY A 102 -18.13 -19.61 13.65
C GLY A 102 -17.01 -18.72 14.21
N SER A 103 -16.39 -19.16 15.32
CA SER A 103 -15.34 -18.43 16.04
C SER A 103 -14.14 -18.06 15.17
N ARG A 104 -13.76 -18.94 14.23
CA ARG A 104 -12.67 -18.69 13.27
C ARG A 104 -12.92 -17.45 12.41
N LYS A 105 -14.17 -17.19 12.03
CA LYS A 105 -14.54 -16.00 11.24
C LYS A 105 -14.31 -14.70 12.01
N ALA A 106 -14.56 -14.71 13.32
CA ALA A 106 -14.29 -13.57 14.19
C ALA A 106 -12.78 -13.32 14.32
N THR A 107 -11.97 -14.37 14.53
CA THR A 107 -10.51 -14.26 14.59
C THR A 107 -9.91 -13.71 13.29
N VAL A 108 -10.30 -14.26 12.13
CA VAL A 108 -9.81 -13.79 10.83
C VAL A 108 -10.22 -12.34 10.58
N ARG A 109 -11.43 -11.94 10.99
CA ARG A 109 -11.87 -10.53 10.92
C ARG A 109 -10.97 -9.62 11.76
N THR A 110 -10.67 -10.01 13.00
CA THR A 110 -9.79 -9.22 13.88
C THR A 110 -8.40 -9.09 13.28
N ALA A 111 -7.84 -10.20 12.76
CA ALA A 111 -6.55 -10.18 12.08
C ALA A 111 -6.57 -9.25 10.85
N HIS A 112 -7.59 -9.33 9.98
CA HIS A 112 -7.72 -8.46 8.81
C HIS A 112 -7.77 -6.97 9.21
N LEU A 113 -8.49 -6.62 10.29
CA LEU A 113 -8.56 -5.23 10.77
C LEU A 113 -7.20 -4.74 11.29
N TRP A 114 -6.47 -5.55 12.06
CA TRP A 114 -5.15 -5.18 12.57
C TRP A 114 -4.12 -5.07 11.44
N MET A 115 -4.10 -6.03 10.51
CA MET A 115 -3.20 -6.00 9.36
C MET A 115 -3.47 -4.76 8.48
N GLY A 116 -4.73 -4.41 8.25
CA GLY A 116 -5.08 -3.18 7.53
C GLY A 116 -4.60 -1.90 8.24
N ARG A 117 -4.69 -1.83 9.57
CA ARG A 117 -4.18 -0.69 10.35
C ARG A 117 -2.66 -0.59 10.27
N ILE A 118 -1.95 -1.71 10.47
CA ILE A 118 -0.48 -1.76 10.37
C ILE A 118 -0.06 -1.33 8.96
N PHE A 119 -0.72 -1.83 7.92
CA PHE A 119 -0.45 -1.46 6.53
C PHE A 119 -0.58 0.06 6.31
N ILE A 120 -1.68 0.68 6.77
CA ILE A 120 -1.89 2.12 6.61
C ILE A 120 -0.78 2.93 7.30
N VAL A 121 -0.38 2.55 8.52
CA VAL A 121 0.71 3.24 9.23
C VAL A 121 2.04 3.10 8.47
N LEU A 122 2.37 1.88 8.04
CA LEU A 122 3.58 1.62 7.27
C LEU A 122 3.60 2.40 5.95
N VAL A 123 2.47 2.56 5.28
CA VAL A 123 2.43 3.21 3.95
C VAL A 123 2.67 4.71 4.09
N VAL A 124 2.15 5.34 5.16
CA VAL A 124 2.41 6.75 5.47
C VAL A 124 3.89 6.95 5.75
N ILE A 125 4.50 6.12 6.62
CA ILE A 125 5.94 6.18 6.90
C ILE A 125 6.74 6.01 5.61
N ASN A 126 6.36 5.04 4.76
CA ASN A 126 7.11 4.75 3.55
C ASN A 126 7.00 5.86 2.49
N ILE A 127 5.85 6.53 2.39
CA ILE A 127 5.69 7.71 1.53
C ILE A 127 6.62 8.83 1.98
N LEU A 128 6.69 9.12 3.28
CA LEU A 128 7.59 10.15 3.82
C LEU A 128 9.07 9.83 3.54
N LEU A 129 9.45 8.55 3.69
CA LEU A 129 10.80 8.08 3.33
C LEU A 129 11.08 8.19 1.84
N GLY A 130 10.12 7.84 0.98
CA GLY A 130 10.25 7.96 -0.47
C GLY A 130 10.45 9.41 -0.90
N LEU A 131 9.65 10.33 -0.36
CA LEU A 131 9.78 11.78 -0.62
C LEU A 131 11.12 12.34 -0.10
N THR A 132 11.60 11.84 1.04
CA THR A 132 12.92 12.20 1.57
C THR A 132 14.04 11.68 0.66
N ALA A 133 13.93 10.43 0.18
CA ALA A 133 14.92 9.80 -0.69
C ALA A 133 15.10 10.50 -2.05
N VAL A 134 14.07 11.20 -2.53
CA VAL A 134 14.14 12.02 -3.76
C VAL A 134 14.36 13.52 -3.48
N GLY A 135 14.61 13.90 -2.22
CA GLY A 135 14.96 15.26 -1.83
C GLY A 135 13.78 16.24 -1.78
N LEU A 136 12.54 15.77 -1.89
CA LEU A 136 11.36 16.62 -1.87
C LEU A 136 10.95 17.06 -0.47
N LEU A 137 11.32 16.30 0.57
CA LEU A 137 10.88 16.55 1.95
C LEU A 137 12.00 17.09 2.85
N PHE A 138 13.19 16.50 2.78
CA PHE A 138 14.39 16.98 3.49
C PHE A 138 15.61 16.98 2.56
N PRO A 139 15.74 17.97 1.66
CA PRO A 139 16.84 18.02 0.69
C PRO A 139 18.23 18.11 1.32
N CYS A 140 18.34 18.50 2.59
CA CYS A 140 19.61 18.62 3.32
C CYS A 140 20.10 17.30 3.97
N LEU A 141 19.36 16.19 3.85
CA LEU A 141 19.68 14.88 4.44
C LEU A 141 20.12 13.83 3.39
N LEU A 142 20.31 14.24 2.13
CA LEU A 142 20.81 13.43 1.02
C LEU A 142 22.25 13.83 0.68
#